data_AF-A0A961KLB7-F1
#
_entry.id   AF-A0A961KLB7-F1
#
_cell.length_a   1.000
_cell.length_b   1.000
_cell.length_c   1.000
_cell.angle_alpha   90.00
_cell.angle_beta   90.00
_cell.angle_gamma   90.00
#
_symmetry.space_group_name_H-M   'P 1'
#
loop_
_entity.id
_entity.type
_entity.pdbx_description
1 polymer ?
#
loop_
_entity_poly.entity_id
_entity_poly.type
_entity_poly.pdbx_seq_one_letter_code
_entity_poly.pdbx_strand_id
1 'polypeptide(L)'
;MKDSPATRINVWQRISTLLFLVLTIIAAFFGAGLLLLMFRLLDIRGELDLLRARSLPNLIRLSQLSQDASATSSIAPALSQAATRSEFDTLVARIHDKQGSQSALIDELQTLSGDPERVATLGSNAAMLSANLDRLMGAVENQIDLRRQFERHGERFSRHLTALRASDRNADPKTIELASRAVSQVDRFLTDINR
;
A
#
# COMPACT_ATOMS: atom_id res chain seq x y z
N MET A 1 -6.66 81.59 51.31
CA MET A 1 -7.79 80.80 50.78
C MET A 1 -7.78 79.46 51.48
N LYS A 2 -8.83 79.20 52.27
CA LYS A 2 -8.91 78.07 53.20
C LYS A 2 -9.60 76.92 52.47
N ASP A 3 -8.84 76.00 51.92
CA ASP A 3 -9.38 74.77 51.32
C ASP A 3 -10.18 74.02 52.39
N SER A 4 -11.49 73.94 52.23
CA SER A 4 -12.34 73.19 53.15
C SER A 4 -12.03 71.70 53.05
N PRO A 5 -11.85 70.98 54.17
CA PRO A 5 -11.58 69.54 54.15
C PRO A 5 -12.70 68.72 53.48
N ALA A 6 -13.94 69.24 53.47
CA ALA A 6 -15.09 68.63 52.82
C ALA A 6 -14.99 68.57 51.27
N THR A 7 -14.35 69.56 50.62
CA THR A 7 -14.18 69.55 49.16
C THR A 7 -13.10 68.57 48.72
N ARG A 8 -12.03 68.37 49.51
CA ARG A 8 -10.99 67.37 49.20
C ARG A 8 -11.53 65.95 49.28
N ILE A 9 -12.32 65.60 50.29
CA ILE A 9 -12.90 64.25 50.45
C ILE A 9 -13.80 63.88 49.27
N ASN A 10 -14.65 64.81 48.81
CA ASN A 10 -15.51 64.61 47.65
C ASN A 10 -14.73 64.40 46.34
N VAL A 11 -13.58 65.07 46.16
CA VAL A 11 -12.72 64.90 44.98
C VAL A 11 -12.02 63.55 44.99
N TRP A 12 -11.49 63.12 46.14
CA TRP A 12 -10.85 61.81 46.29
C TRP A 12 -11.83 60.64 46.09
N GLN A 13 -13.06 60.75 46.60
CA GLN A 13 -14.11 59.76 46.32
C GLN A 13 -14.47 59.70 44.84
N ARG A 14 -14.58 60.84 44.15
CA ARG A 14 -14.86 60.88 42.70
C ARG A 14 -13.72 60.24 41.88
N ILE A 15 -12.47 60.50 42.23
CA ILE A 15 -11.30 59.88 41.59
C ILE A 15 -11.30 58.37 41.83
N SER A 16 -11.56 57.92 43.06
CA SER A 16 -11.64 56.49 43.39
C SER A 16 -12.78 55.78 42.64
N THR A 17 -13.94 56.41 42.53
CA THR A 17 -15.10 55.85 41.80
C THR A 17 -14.83 55.76 40.30
N LEU A 18 -14.18 56.78 39.71
CA LEU A 18 -13.75 56.75 38.31
C LEU A 18 -12.67 55.68 38.06
N LEU A 19 -11.70 55.55 38.96
CA LEU A 19 -10.66 54.53 38.88
C LEU A 19 -11.27 53.12 38.94
N PHE A 20 -12.24 52.92 39.85
CA PHE A 20 -12.97 51.66 39.97
C PHE A 20 -13.79 51.35 38.69
N LEU A 21 -14.45 52.35 38.12
CA LEU A 21 -15.18 52.20 36.86
C LEU A 21 -14.24 51.78 35.72
N VAL A 22 -13.10 52.46 35.57
CA VAL A 22 -12.09 52.13 34.56
C VAL A 22 -11.54 50.71 34.77
N LEU A 23 -11.21 50.33 36.01
CA LEU A 23 -10.75 48.98 36.32
C LEU A 23 -11.82 47.92 35.99
N THR A 24 -13.08 48.21 36.28
CA THR A 24 -14.19 47.29 36.01
C THR A 24 -14.41 47.11 34.52
N ILE A 25 -14.31 48.19 33.72
CA ILE A 25 -14.39 48.13 32.25
C ILE A 25 -13.23 47.31 31.69
N ILE A 26 -12.01 47.55 32.16
CA ILE A 26 -10.82 46.78 31.75
C ILE A 26 -11.01 45.30 32.10
N ALA A 27 -11.43 44.98 33.33
CA ALA A 27 -11.68 43.62 33.77
C ALA A 27 -12.78 42.93 32.95
N ALA A 28 -13.87 43.64 32.63
CA ALA A 28 -14.94 43.13 31.79
C ALA A 28 -14.46 42.86 30.35
N PHE A 29 -13.62 43.74 29.80
CA PHE A 29 -13.03 43.55 28.47
C PHE A 29 -12.11 42.32 28.41
N PHE A 30 -11.24 42.15 29.41
CA PHE A 30 -10.41 40.95 29.53
C PHE A 30 -11.26 39.69 29.72
N GLY A 31 -12.31 39.74 30.54
CA GLY A 31 -13.24 38.63 30.74
C GLY A 31 -13.97 38.22 29.47
N ALA A 32 -14.44 39.19 28.68
CA ALA A 32 -15.06 38.95 27.38
C ALA A 32 -14.07 38.35 26.37
N GLY A 33 -12.82 38.84 26.34
CA GLY A 33 -11.75 38.28 25.51
C GLY A 33 -11.41 36.83 25.89
N LEU A 34 -11.36 36.52 27.19
CA LEU A 34 -11.16 35.17 27.70
C LEU A 34 -12.32 34.23 27.33
N LEU A 35 -13.56 34.69 27.43
CA LEU A 35 -14.74 33.94 27.01
C LEU A 35 -14.69 33.62 25.51
N LEU A 36 -14.38 34.62 24.66
CA LEU A 36 -14.21 34.42 23.22
C LEU A 36 -13.12 33.39 22.91
N LEU A 37 -11.98 33.49 23.57
CA LEU A 37 -10.90 32.50 23.46
C LEU A 37 -11.36 31.11 23.89
N MET A 38 -12.17 31.02 24.95
CA MET A 38 -12.67 29.74 25.45
C MET A 38 -13.63 29.08 24.46
N PHE A 39 -14.53 29.83 23.84
CA PHE A 39 -15.39 29.32 22.75
C PHE A 39 -14.56 28.85 21.55
N ARG A 40 -13.59 29.65 21.11
CA ARG A 40 -12.64 29.28 20.04
C ARG A 40 -11.90 27.97 20.36
N LEU A 41 -11.51 27.78 21.62
CA LEU A 41 -10.81 26.57 22.06
C LEU A 41 -11.72 25.34 22.01
N LEU A 42 -13.01 25.50 22.34
CA LEU A 42 -14.00 24.43 22.27
C LEU A 42 -14.29 24.03 20.82
N ASP A 43 -14.43 24.99 19.91
CA ASP A 43 -14.63 24.74 18.49
C ASP A 43 -13.44 23.96 17.90
N ILE A 44 -12.22 24.43 18.19
CA ILE A 44 -10.98 23.75 17.76
C ILE A 44 -10.91 22.33 18.33
N ARG A 45 -11.30 22.12 19.59
CA ARG A 45 -11.38 20.77 20.18
C ARG A 45 -12.38 19.88 19.44
N GLY A 46 -13.58 20.41 19.12
CA GLY A 46 -14.59 19.66 18.39
C GLY A 46 -14.14 19.27 16.99
N GLU A 47 -13.46 20.18 16.27
CA GLU A 47 -12.85 19.89 14.97
C GLU A 47 -11.74 18.84 15.08
N LEU A 48 -10.88 18.93 16.10
CA LEU A 48 -9.82 17.93 16.37
C LEU A 48 -10.40 16.56 16.70
N ASP A 49 -11.48 16.50 17.48
CA ASP A 49 -12.16 15.25 17.81
C ASP A 49 -12.80 14.61 16.57
N LEU A 50 -13.39 15.43 15.69
CA LEU A 50 -13.87 14.98 14.37
C LEU A 50 -12.73 14.46 13.48
N LEU A 51 -11.61 15.19 13.43
CA LEU A 51 -10.42 14.81 12.68
C LEU A 51 -9.85 13.46 13.18
N ARG A 52 -9.84 13.29 14.50
CA ARG A 52 -9.40 12.07 15.18
C ARG A 52 -10.36 10.90 14.96
N ALA A 53 -11.66 11.15 14.98
CA ALA A 53 -12.67 10.10 14.87
C ALA A 53 -12.88 9.61 13.42
N ARG A 54 -12.73 10.49 12.41
CA ARG A 54 -13.04 10.15 11.01
C ARG A 54 -11.83 10.19 10.08
N SER A 55 -11.07 11.28 10.11
CA SER A 55 -10.02 11.51 9.10
C SER A 55 -8.76 10.69 9.37
N LEU A 56 -8.33 10.60 10.63
CA LEU A 56 -7.14 9.85 11.03
C LEU A 56 -7.26 8.34 10.72
N PRO A 57 -8.35 7.64 11.07
CA PRO A 57 -8.53 6.23 10.70
C PRO A 57 -8.53 6.04 9.18
N ASN A 58 -9.24 6.88 8.43
CA ASN A 58 -9.26 6.83 6.96
C ASN A 58 -7.87 6.98 6.36
N LEU A 59 -7.08 7.95 6.84
CA LEU A 59 -5.72 8.18 6.36
C LEU A 59 -4.80 7.00 6.66
N ILE A 60 -4.92 6.39 7.85
CA ILE A 60 -4.13 5.20 8.21
C ILE A 60 -4.47 4.04 7.29
N ARG A 61 -5.75 3.76 7.04
CA ARG A 61 -6.19 2.67 6.15
C ARG A 61 -5.78 2.90 4.69
N LEU A 62 -5.89 4.14 4.19
CA LEU A 62 -5.38 4.50 2.86
C LEU A 62 -3.86 4.35 2.77
N SER A 63 -3.12 4.69 3.83
CA SER A 63 -1.67 4.50 3.87
C SER A 63 -1.29 3.02 3.85
N GLN A 64 -1.97 2.19 4.64
CA GLN A 64 -1.80 0.73 4.63
C GLN A 64 -2.11 0.13 3.25
N LEU A 65 -3.21 0.56 2.63
CA LEU A 65 -3.59 0.11 1.30
C LEU A 65 -2.53 0.47 0.25
N SER A 66 -2.00 1.70 0.31
CA SER A 66 -0.91 2.15 -0.56
C SER A 66 0.37 1.31 -0.38
N GLN A 67 0.72 0.97 0.86
CA GLN A 67 1.87 0.11 1.15
C GLN A 67 1.68 -1.31 0.61
N ASP A 68 0.49 -1.89 0.78
CA ASP A 68 0.18 -3.22 0.26
C ASP A 68 0.14 -3.25 -1.27
N ALA A 69 -0.39 -2.20 -1.91
CA ALA A 69 -0.36 -2.04 -3.36
C ALA A 69 1.08 -1.93 -3.89
N SER A 70 1.92 -1.14 -3.22
CA SER A 70 3.34 -1.01 -3.54
C SER A 70 4.11 -2.33 -3.39
N ALA A 71 3.86 -3.07 -2.31
CA ALA A 71 4.44 -4.40 -2.11
C ALA A 71 4.02 -5.37 -3.22
N THR A 72 2.74 -5.37 -3.59
CA THR A 72 2.22 -6.21 -4.68
C THR A 72 2.87 -5.84 -6.02
N SER A 73 3.01 -4.55 -6.30
CA SER A 73 3.69 -4.05 -7.51
C SER A 73 5.18 -4.40 -7.54
N SER A 74 5.83 -4.57 -6.40
CA SER A 74 7.23 -4.99 -6.29
C SER A 74 7.40 -6.50 -6.52
N ILE A 75 6.39 -7.30 -6.17
CA ILE A 75 6.41 -8.76 -6.34
C ILE A 75 6.08 -9.17 -7.77
N ALA A 76 5.20 -8.44 -8.47
CA ALA A 76 4.77 -8.80 -9.82
C ALA A 76 5.92 -8.96 -10.84
N PRO A 77 6.94 -8.09 -10.89
CA PRO A 77 8.12 -8.30 -11.74
C PRO A 77 8.95 -9.52 -11.33
N ALA A 78 8.99 -9.87 -10.04
CA ALA A 78 9.73 -11.03 -9.56
C ALA A 78 9.10 -12.35 -10.05
N LEU A 79 7.78 -12.38 -10.29
CA LEU A 79 7.12 -13.52 -10.94
C LEU A 79 7.63 -13.77 -12.37
N SER A 80 7.98 -12.71 -13.11
CA SER A 80 8.48 -12.84 -14.49
C SER A 80 9.96 -13.22 -14.60
N GLN A 81 10.73 -13.15 -13.50
CA GLN A 81 12.16 -13.44 -13.51
C GLN A 81 12.41 -14.93 -13.26
N ALA A 82 12.25 -15.77 -14.30
CA ALA A 82 12.69 -17.18 -14.37
C ALA A 82 12.71 -17.96 -13.04
N ALA A 83 11.67 -17.80 -12.22
CA ALA A 83 11.67 -18.26 -10.84
C ALA A 83 11.66 -19.79 -10.78
N THR A 84 12.35 -20.35 -9.79
CA THR A 84 12.18 -21.77 -9.47
C THR A 84 10.75 -22.02 -8.96
N ARG A 85 10.24 -23.26 -9.06
CA ARG A 85 8.89 -23.58 -8.58
C ARG A 85 8.67 -23.18 -7.11
N SER A 86 9.67 -23.40 -6.26
CA SER A 86 9.59 -23.03 -4.84
C SER A 86 9.52 -21.52 -4.62
N GLU A 87 10.26 -20.74 -5.40
CA GLU A 87 10.20 -19.28 -5.35
C GLU A 87 8.84 -18.81 -5.87
N PHE A 88 8.37 -19.37 -6.98
CA PHE A 88 7.05 -19.09 -7.53
C PHE A 88 5.93 -19.33 -6.50
N ASP A 89 5.88 -20.51 -5.88
CA ASP A 89 4.86 -20.83 -4.87
C ASP A 89 4.91 -19.86 -3.67
N THR A 90 6.11 -19.42 -3.27
CA THR A 90 6.30 -18.42 -2.21
C THR A 90 5.81 -17.03 -2.61
N LEU A 91 6.09 -16.60 -3.85
CA LEU A 91 5.65 -15.32 -4.37
C LEU A 91 4.13 -15.28 -4.55
N VAL A 92 3.53 -16.38 -5.04
CA VAL A 92 2.07 -16.55 -5.17
C VAL A 92 1.39 -16.44 -3.80
N ALA A 93 1.89 -17.16 -2.79
CA ALA A 93 1.35 -17.07 -1.44
C ALA A 93 1.38 -15.63 -0.90
N ARG A 94 2.51 -14.92 -1.10
CA ARG A 94 2.63 -13.53 -0.67
C ARG A 94 1.70 -12.58 -1.42
N ILE A 95 1.45 -12.80 -2.71
CA ILE A 95 0.48 -12.01 -3.49
C ILE A 95 -0.93 -12.23 -2.94
N HIS A 96 -1.33 -13.47 -2.70
CA HIS A 96 -2.66 -13.77 -2.14
C HIS A 96 -2.86 -13.15 -0.75
N ASP A 97 -1.86 -13.22 0.13
CA ASP A 97 -1.90 -12.55 1.43
C ASP A 97 -2.13 -11.03 1.28
N LYS A 98 -1.46 -10.40 0.31
CA LYS A 98 -1.58 -8.96 0.04
C LYS A 98 -2.91 -8.59 -0.61
N GLN A 99 -3.43 -9.40 -1.53
CA GLN A 99 -4.77 -9.22 -2.10
C GLN A 99 -5.85 -9.31 -1.01
N GLY A 100 -5.73 -10.29 -0.10
CA GLY A 100 -6.65 -10.44 1.04
C GLY A 100 -6.63 -9.23 1.97
N SER A 101 -5.44 -8.74 2.31
CA SER A 101 -5.25 -7.53 3.11
C SER A 101 -5.86 -6.29 2.43
N GLN A 102 -5.61 -6.09 1.13
CA GLN A 102 -6.17 -4.97 0.37
C GLN A 102 -7.70 -5.01 0.33
N SER A 103 -8.30 -6.19 0.12
CA SER A 103 -9.77 -6.34 0.14
C SER A 103 -10.34 -5.95 1.50
N ALA A 104 -9.77 -6.44 2.59
CA ALA A 104 -10.22 -6.11 3.94
C ALA A 104 -10.11 -4.60 4.23
N LEU A 105 -9.02 -3.95 3.81
CA LEU A 105 -8.82 -2.50 3.98
C LEU A 105 -9.84 -1.67 3.17
N ILE A 106 -10.21 -2.13 1.97
CA ILE A 106 -11.23 -1.47 1.14
C ILE A 106 -12.62 -1.58 1.79
N ASP A 107 -12.96 -2.75 2.34
CA ASP A 107 -14.21 -2.96 3.07
C ASP A 107 -14.29 -2.06 4.32
N GLU A 108 -13.19 -1.96 5.08
CA GLU A 108 -13.10 -1.05 6.22
C GLU A 108 -13.24 0.43 5.79
N LEU A 109 -12.59 0.83 4.69
CA LEU A 109 -12.74 2.18 4.12
C LEU A 109 -14.18 2.47 3.68
N GLN A 110 -14.93 1.46 3.25
CA GLN A 110 -16.34 1.58 2.89
C GLN A 110 -17.19 1.99 4.10
N THR A 111 -16.83 1.51 5.29
CA THR A 111 -17.53 1.85 6.54
C THR A 111 -17.12 3.21 7.14
N LEU A 112 -15.91 3.68 6.82
CA LEU A 112 -15.30 4.88 7.42
C LEU A 112 -15.34 6.11 6.51
N SER A 113 -15.43 5.93 5.19
CA SER A 113 -15.42 7.02 4.20
C SER A 113 -16.76 7.71 4.10
N GLY A 114 -16.74 9.04 3.98
CA GLY A 114 -17.93 9.84 3.66
C GLY A 114 -18.28 9.85 2.16
N ASP A 115 -17.46 9.21 1.32
CA ASP A 115 -17.62 9.14 -0.14
C ASP A 115 -17.59 7.67 -0.59
N PRO A 116 -18.77 7.02 -0.73
CA PRO A 116 -18.86 5.61 -1.09
C PRO A 116 -18.50 5.35 -2.57
N GLU A 117 -18.64 6.34 -3.46
CA GLU A 117 -18.36 6.20 -4.88
C GLU A 117 -16.85 6.06 -5.15
N ARG A 118 -16.03 6.82 -4.41
CA ARG A 118 -14.57 6.66 -4.46
C ARG A 118 -14.11 5.30 -3.95
N VAL A 119 -14.71 4.81 -2.87
CA VAL A 119 -14.35 3.49 -2.33
C VAL A 119 -14.80 2.37 -3.29
N ALA A 120 -15.97 2.50 -3.92
CA ALA A 120 -16.41 1.57 -4.95
C ALA A 120 -15.45 1.54 -6.16
N THR A 121 -14.98 2.70 -6.60
CA THR A 121 -13.97 2.81 -7.67
C THR A 121 -12.65 2.14 -7.26
N LEU A 122 -12.21 2.35 -6.02
CA LEU A 122 -11.01 1.71 -5.46
C LEU A 122 -11.16 0.18 -5.41
N GLY A 123 -12.31 -0.32 -4.99
CA GLY A 123 -12.65 -1.74 -5.01
C GLY A 123 -12.62 -2.33 -6.42
N SER A 124 -13.21 -1.64 -7.40
CA SER A 124 -13.15 -2.06 -8.81
C SER A 124 -11.70 -2.14 -9.32
N ASN A 125 -10.89 -1.13 -9.03
CA ASN A 125 -9.48 -1.11 -9.44
C ASN A 125 -8.67 -2.24 -8.79
N ALA A 126 -8.90 -2.50 -7.49
CA ALA A 126 -8.26 -3.62 -6.79
C ALA A 126 -8.67 -4.98 -7.37
N ALA A 127 -9.95 -5.17 -7.71
CA ALA A 127 -10.42 -6.39 -8.37
C ALA A 127 -9.78 -6.58 -9.76
N MET A 128 -9.65 -5.52 -10.55
CA MET A 128 -8.95 -5.58 -11.85
C MET A 128 -7.47 -5.94 -11.69
N LEU A 129 -6.79 -5.36 -10.69
CA LEU A 129 -5.40 -5.70 -10.38
C LEU A 129 -5.27 -7.16 -9.97
N SER A 130 -6.16 -7.65 -9.10
CA SER A 130 -6.19 -9.06 -8.67
C SER A 130 -6.33 -10.00 -9.86
N ALA A 131 -7.31 -9.75 -10.73
CA ALA A 131 -7.53 -10.57 -11.92
C ALA A 131 -6.34 -10.58 -12.89
N ASN A 132 -5.62 -9.47 -13.01
CA ASN A 132 -4.42 -9.40 -13.84
C ASN A 132 -3.25 -10.17 -13.22
N LEU A 133 -3.09 -10.12 -11.89
CA LEU A 133 -2.08 -10.90 -11.18
C LEU A 133 -2.36 -12.40 -11.30
N ASP A 134 -3.61 -12.82 -11.17
CA ASP A 134 -4.01 -14.23 -11.32
C ASP A 134 -3.67 -14.77 -12.71
N ARG A 135 -3.90 -13.96 -13.76
CA ARG A 135 -3.49 -14.31 -15.13
C ARG A 135 -1.98 -14.42 -15.27
N LEU A 136 -1.22 -13.48 -14.68
CA LEU A 136 0.24 -13.52 -14.71
C LEU A 136 0.78 -14.76 -13.98
N MET A 137 0.23 -15.06 -12.80
CA MET A 137 0.58 -16.26 -12.03
C MET A 137 0.32 -17.53 -12.85
N GLY A 138 -0.86 -17.64 -13.48
CA GLY A 138 -1.17 -18.78 -14.35
C GLY A 138 -0.24 -18.89 -15.57
N ALA A 139 0.17 -17.75 -16.17
CA ALA A 139 1.12 -17.75 -17.28
C ALA A 139 2.51 -18.24 -16.86
N VAL A 140 3.00 -17.80 -15.70
CA VAL A 140 4.31 -18.21 -15.15
C VAL A 140 4.28 -19.68 -14.71
N GLU A 141 3.19 -20.15 -14.09
CA GLU A 141 3.04 -21.56 -13.76
C GLU A 141 3.15 -22.45 -15.00
N ASN A 142 2.45 -22.09 -16.07
CA ASN A 142 2.54 -22.79 -17.35
C ASN A 142 3.97 -22.78 -17.92
N GLN A 143 4.69 -21.66 -17.80
CA GLN A 143 6.09 -21.55 -18.24
C GLN A 143 7.00 -22.51 -17.46
N ILE A 144 6.84 -22.59 -16.13
CA ILE A 144 7.60 -23.50 -15.27
C ILE A 144 7.31 -24.96 -15.63
N ASP A 145 6.06 -25.30 -15.89
CA ASP A 145 5.66 -26.67 -16.24
C ASP A 145 6.15 -27.08 -17.64
N LEU A 146 6.08 -26.17 -18.62
CA LEU A 146 6.68 -26.37 -19.95
C LEU A 146 8.18 -26.59 -19.85
N ARG A 147 8.89 -25.77 -19.07
CA ARG A 147 10.33 -25.92 -18.84
C ARG A 147 10.66 -27.30 -18.27
N ARG A 148 9.94 -27.74 -17.24
CA ARG A 148 10.11 -29.10 -16.66
C ARG A 148 9.82 -30.22 -17.66
N GLN A 149 8.87 -30.03 -18.58
CA GLN A 149 8.62 -31.01 -19.64
C GLN A 149 9.79 -31.07 -20.63
N PHE A 150 10.30 -29.92 -21.08
CA PHE A 150 11.43 -29.85 -21.99
C PHE A 150 12.72 -30.40 -21.36
N GLU A 151 13.00 -30.11 -20.09
CA GLU A 151 14.14 -30.68 -19.36
C GLU A 151 14.05 -32.21 -19.32
N ARG A 152 12.87 -32.78 -19.00
CA ARG A 152 12.65 -34.23 -19.02
C ARG A 152 12.82 -34.84 -20.42
N HIS A 153 12.36 -34.14 -21.46
CA HIS A 153 12.55 -34.60 -22.85
C HIS A 153 14.03 -34.55 -23.24
N GLY A 154 14.74 -33.48 -22.93
CA GLY A 154 16.19 -33.34 -23.15
C GLY A 154 16.98 -34.45 -22.47
N GLU A 155 16.68 -34.76 -21.21
CA GLU A 155 17.31 -35.88 -20.50
C GLU A 155 17.03 -37.24 -21.15
N ARG A 156 15.79 -37.50 -21.58
CA ARG A 156 15.44 -38.74 -22.28
C ARG A 156 16.20 -38.87 -23.60
N PHE A 157 16.24 -37.81 -24.39
CA PHE A 157 16.99 -37.78 -25.66
C PHE A 157 18.50 -37.95 -25.44
N SER A 158 19.07 -37.29 -24.43
CA SER A 158 20.48 -37.42 -24.05
C SER A 158 20.83 -38.85 -23.63
N ARG A 159 19.99 -39.47 -22.79
CA ARG A 159 20.13 -40.89 -22.42
C ARG A 159 20.06 -41.81 -23.63
N HIS A 160 19.13 -41.56 -24.55
CA HIS A 160 18.97 -42.35 -25.77
C HIS A 160 20.17 -42.22 -26.71
N LEU A 161 20.70 -41.01 -26.91
CA LEU A 161 21.92 -40.74 -27.67
C LEU A 161 23.14 -41.42 -27.06
N THR A 162 23.27 -41.36 -25.73
CA THR A 162 24.38 -41.99 -25.01
C THR A 162 24.32 -43.52 -25.16
N ALA A 163 23.12 -44.11 -25.06
CA ALA A 163 22.89 -45.53 -25.30
C ALA A 163 23.20 -45.93 -26.76
N LEU A 164 22.77 -45.14 -27.75
CA LEU A 164 23.08 -45.37 -29.17
C LEU A 164 24.58 -45.32 -29.45
N ARG A 165 25.31 -44.35 -28.88
CA ARG A 165 26.78 -44.25 -29.00
C ARG A 165 27.52 -45.39 -28.30
N ALA A 166 26.98 -45.91 -27.20
CA ALA A 166 27.60 -46.99 -26.44
C ALA A 166 27.30 -48.38 -27.02
N SER A 167 26.15 -48.56 -27.68
CA SER A 167 25.65 -49.88 -28.11
C SER A 167 26.15 -50.33 -29.47
N ASP A 168 26.67 -49.45 -30.34
CA ASP A 168 26.84 -49.82 -31.74
C ASP A 168 28.16 -49.29 -32.35
N ARG A 169 29.01 -50.21 -32.82
CA ARG A 169 30.16 -49.90 -33.70
C ARG A 169 29.70 -49.54 -35.13
N ASN A 170 28.43 -49.75 -35.45
CA ASN A 170 27.80 -49.50 -36.76
C ASN A 170 26.61 -48.51 -36.69
N ALA A 171 26.47 -47.71 -35.62
CA ALA A 171 25.37 -46.75 -35.53
C ALA A 171 25.38 -45.82 -36.75
N ASP A 172 24.27 -45.81 -37.50
CA ASP A 172 24.13 -44.98 -38.70
C ASP A 172 24.38 -43.50 -38.33
N PRO A 173 25.43 -42.86 -38.87
CA PRO A 173 25.83 -41.51 -38.51
C PRO A 173 24.70 -40.49 -38.71
N LYS A 174 23.78 -40.72 -39.64
CA LYS A 174 22.58 -39.89 -39.83
C LYS A 174 21.66 -39.88 -38.61
N THR A 175 21.53 -41.02 -37.93
CA THR A 175 20.66 -41.16 -36.76
C THR A 175 21.25 -40.42 -35.56
N ILE A 176 22.57 -40.49 -35.39
CA ILE A 176 23.31 -39.74 -34.36
C ILE A 176 23.25 -38.23 -34.63
N GLU A 177 23.39 -37.82 -35.90
CA GLU A 177 23.32 -36.41 -36.30
C GLU A 177 21.92 -35.83 -36.06
N LEU A 178 20.86 -36.52 -36.49
CA LEU A 178 19.47 -36.11 -36.26
C LEU A 178 19.14 -35.98 -34.77
N ALA A 179 19.55 -36.96 -33.97
CA ALA A 179 19.32 -36.91 -32.52
C ALA A 179 20.15 -35.81 -31.85
N SER A 180 21.39 -35.56 -32.29
CA SER A 180 22.20 -34.44 -31.78
C SER A 180 21.59 -33.08 -32.14
N ARG A 181 21.02 -32.95 -33.35
CA ARG A 181 20.30 -31.75 -33.79
C ARG A 181 19.03 -31.50 -32.99
N ALA A 182 18.28 -32.57 -32.67
CA ALA A 182 17.10 -32.49 -31.81
C ALA A 182 17.45 -32.03 -30.40
N VAL A 183 18.53 -32.56 -29.79
CA VAL A 183 19.02 -32.08 -28.49
C VAL A 183 19.42 -30.61 -28.54
N SER A 184 20.18 -30.20 -29.57
CA SER A 184 20.55 -28.80 -29.77
C SER A 184 19.34 -27.87 -29.91
N GLN A 185 18.25 -28.33 -30.55
CA GLN A 185 17.02 -27.54 -30.66
C GLN A 185 16.31 -27.40 -29.32
N VAL A 186 16.21 -28.48 -28.54
CA VAL A 186 15.63 -28.43 -27.18
C VAL A 186 16.44 -27.48 -26.30
N ASP A 187 17.77 -27.53 -26.37
CA ASP A 187 18.66 -26.71 -25.56
C ASP A 187 18.56 -25.21 -25.93
N ARG A 188 18.50 -24.89 -27.24
CA ARG A 188 18.20 -23.52 -27.70
C ARG A 188 16.85 -23.04 -27.20
N PHE A 189 15.82 -23.88 -27.25
CA PHE A 189 14.47 -23.52 -26.80
C PHE A 189 14.44 -23.24 -25.29
N LEU A 190 15.12 -24.06 -24.49
CA LEU A 190 15.30 -23.84 -23.05
C LEU A 190 16.07 -22.54 -22.74
N THR A 191 17.05 -22.21 -23.60
CA THR A 191 17.82 -20.96 -23.46
C THR A 191 16.97 -19.73 -23.78
N ASP A 192 16.13 -19.80 -24.82
CA ASP A 192 15.20 -18.73 -25.18
C ASP A 192 14.10 -18.53 -24.12
N ILE A 193 13.63 -19.59 -23.45
CA ILE A 193 12.67 -19.48 -22.34
C ILE A 193 13.26 -18.75 -21.12
N ASN A 194 14.59 -18.74 -20.97
CA ASN A 194 15.30 -18.12 -19.85
C ASN A 194 15.78 -16.68 -20.14
N ARG A 195 15.50 -16.15 -21.34
CA ARG A 195 15.98 -14.84 -21.80
C ARG A 195 14.85 -13.82 -21.87
#